data_AF-A0A4Q3XVZ1-F1
#
_entry.id   AF-A0A4Q3XVZ1-F1
#
_cell.length_a   1.000
_cell.length_b   1.000
_cell.length_c   1.000
_cell.angle_alpha   90.00
_cell.angle_beta   90.00
_cell.angle_gamma   90.00
#
_symmetry.space_group_name_H-M   'P 1'
#
loop_
_entity.id
_entity.type
_entity.pdbx_description
1 polymer ?
#
loop_
_entity_poly.entity_id
_entity_poly.type
_entity_poly.pdbx_seq_one_letter_code
_entity_poly.pdbx_strand_id
1 'polypeptide(L)'
;MGRKNLDRYTEDDWRTASATVALILRNRWPVTAICEVCDVQLHVDVRLIAERAGPQTNLWGRRGQCKVVGCIGKTVFYIKPHGSVMTYAMTAKR
;
A
#
# COMPACT_ATOMS: atom_id res chain seq x y z
N MET A 1 -21.28 16.89 10.58
CA MET A 1 -19.83 17.21 10.60
C MET A 1 -19.26 16.88 9.24
N GLY A 2 -18.85 17.90 8.48
CA GLY A 2 -18.49 17.77 7.07
C GLY A 2 -17.31 16.83 6.85
N ARG A 3 -17.38 16.01 5.80
CA ARG A 3 -16.23 15.23 5.32
C ARG A 3 -15.08 16.22 5.08
N LYS A 4 -14.05 16.18 5.93
CA LYS A 4 -12.79 16.91 5.70
C LYS A 4 -12.33 16.62 4.28
N ASN A 5 -11.93 17.66 3.55
CA ASN A 5 -11.38 17.50 2.21
C ASN A 5 -10.22 16.49 2.27
N LEU A 6 -10.40 15.32 1.65
CA LEU A 6 -9.41 14.23 1.65
C LEU A 6 -8.12 14.64 0.94
N ASP A 7 -8.19 15.68 0.10
CA ASP A 7 -7.03 16.29 -0.56
C ASP A 7 -6.09 17.01 0.42
N ARG A 8 -6.53 17.30 1.65
CA ARG A 8 -5.68 17.88 2.71
C ARG A 8 -4.95 16.82 3.54
N TYR A 9 -5.20 15.53 3.34
CA TYR A 9 -4.52 14.48 4.07
C TYR A 9 -3.08 14.35 3.58
N THR A 10 -2.15 14.41 4.52
CA THR A 10 -0.72 14.21 4.27
C THR A 10 -0.40 12.73 4.10
N GLU A 11 0.80 12.41 3.61
CA GLU A 11 1.28 11.02 3.57
C GLU A 11 1.26 10.38 4.97
N ASP A 12 1.62 11.14 6.01
CA ASP A 12 1.62 10.66 7.39
C ASP A 12 0.20 10.34 7.91
N ASP A 13 -0.81 11.10 7.47
CA ASP A 13 -2.21 10.79 7.80
C ASP A 13 -2.62 9.45 7.15
N TRP A 14 -2.27 9.25 5.88
CA TRP A 14 -2.54 7.99 5.18
C TRP A 14 -1.76 6.82 5.78
N ARG A 15 -0.50 7.05 6.19
CA ARG A 15 0.32 6.08 6.90
C ARG A 15 -0.31 5.65 8.21
N THR A 16 -0.79 6.60 9.00
CA THR A 16 -1.49 6.33 10.26
C THR A 16 -2.78 5.55 10.01
N ALA A 17 -3.58 5.95 9.02
CA ALA A 17 -4.84 5.32 8.68
C ALA A 17 -4.68 3.93 8.01
N SER A 18 -3.48 3.60 7.51
CA SER A 18 -3.12 2.32 6.88
C SER A 18 -1.94 1.63 7.57
N ALA A 19 -1.74 1.88 8.86
CA ALA A 19 -0.56 1.39 9.59
C ALA A 19 -0.48 -0.15 9.63
N THR A 20 -1.62 -0.82 9.51
CA THR A 20 -1.71 -2.29 9.49
C THR A 20 -2.59 -2.79 8.35
N VAL A 21 -2.31 -4.00 7.90
CA VAL A 21 -3.11 -4.74 6.91
C VAL A 21 -4.58 -4.83 7.34
N ALA A 22 -4.87 -5.00 8.63
CA ALA A 22 -6.24 -4.98 9.16
C ALA A 22 -6.97 -3.66 8.90
N LEU A 23 -6.29 -2.52 9.09
CA LEU A 23 -6.87 -1.20 8.82
C LEU A 23 -7.12 -1.02 7.32
N ILE A 24 -6.18 -1.44 6.47
CA ILE A 24 -6.33 -1.41 5.00
C ILE A 24 -7.57 -2.22 4.57
N LEU A 25 -7.75 -3.44 5.12
CA LEU A 25 -8.91 -4.28 4.85
C LEU A 25 -10.21 -3.64 5.31
N ARG A 26 -10.23 -3.09 6.53
CA ARG A 26 -11.42 -2.41 7.09
C ARG A 26 -11.83 -1.23 6.22
N ASN A 27 -10.87 -0.45 5.73
CA ASN A 27 -11.10 0.70 4.86
C ASN A 27 -11.36 0.29 3.40
N ARG A 28 -11.17 -0.98 3.05
CA ARG A 28 -11.31 -1.55 1.70
C ARG A 28 -10.43 -0.84 0.67
N TRP A 29 -9.26 -0.37 1.09
CA TRP A 29 -8.35 0.35 0.20
C TRP A 29 -7.56 -0.62 -0.67
N PRO A 30 -7.61 -0.49 -2.00
CA PRO A 30 -6.80 -1.32 -2.87
C PRO A 30 -5.31 -1.01 -2.70
N VAL A 31 -4.52 -2.08 -2.71
CA VAL A 31 -3.05 -2.02 -2.65
C VAL A 31 -2.50 -2.61 -3.93
N THR A 32 -1.49 -1.95 -4.49
CA THR A 32 -0.77 -2.41 -5.68
C THR A 32 0.71 -2.47 -5.40
N ALA A 33 1.41 -3.45 -5.95
CA ALA A 33 2.86 -3.53 -5.91
C ALA A 33 3.40 -3.18 -7.29
N ILE A 34 4.29 -2.19 -7.37
CA ILE A 34 4.89 -1.73 -8.63
C ILE A 34 6.39 -1.99 -8.56
N CYS A 35 6.95 -2.64 -9.59
CA CYS A 35 8.39 -2.87 -9.68
C CYS A 35 9.13 -1.59 -10.07
N GLU A 36 10.21 -1.26 -9.36
CA GLU A 36 11.05 -0.08 -9.62
C GLU A 36 11.94 -0.22 -10.88
N VAL A 37 11.91 -1.38 -11.56
CA VAL A 37 12.80 -1.69 -12.71
C VAL A 37 12.03 -1.96 -13.99
N CYS A 38 11.00 -2.80 -13.94
CA CYS A 38 10.23 -3.20 -15.13
C CYS A 38 8.80 -2.65 -15.14
N ASP A 39 8.46 -1.79 -14.16
CA ASP A 39 7.15 -1.12 -14.02
C ASP A 39 5.92 -2.05 -13.99
N VAL A 40 6.11 -3.36 -13.83
CA VAL A 40 4.99 -4.30 -13.67
C VAL A 40 4.18 -3.91 -12.44
N GLN A 41 2.87 -3.81 -12.63
CA GLN A 41 1.91 -3.51 -11.58
C GLN A 41 1.11 -4.77 -11.23
N LEU A 42 1.14 -5.14 -9.96
CA LEU A 42 0.42 -6.29 -9.43
C LEU A 42 -0.62 -5.81 -8.41
N HIS A 43 -1.84 -6.30 -8.53
CA HIS A 43 -2.84 -6.14 -7.48
C HIS A 43 -2.48 -7.05 -6.30
N VAL A 44 -2.46 -6.46 -5.10
CA VAL A 44 -2.09 -7.18 -3.88
C VAL A 44 -3.36 -7.67 -3.20
N ASP A 45 -3.45 -8.99 -2.99
CA ASP A 45 -4.47 -9.55 -2.12
C ASP A 45 -4.08 -9.31 -0.65
N VAL A 46 -4.63 -8.24 -0.10
CA VAL A 46 -4.41 -7.83 1.29
C VAL A 46 -4.97 -8.86 2.28
N ARG A 47 -6.01 -9.64 1.91
CA ARG A 47 -6.56 -10.69 2.78
C ARG A 47 -5.58 -11.84 2.91
N LEU A 48 -4.99 -12.26 1.79
CA LEU A 48 -3.96 -13.28 1.80
C LEU A 48 -2.74 -12.85 2.66
N ILE A 49 -2.36 -11.58 2.63
CA ILE A 49 -1.29 -11.07 3.51
C ILE A 49 -1.72 -11.15 4.99
N ALA A 50 -2.96 -10.78 5.32
CA ALA A 50 -3.47 -10.87 6.68
C ALA A 50 -3.45 -12.31 7.21
N GLU A 51 -3.80 -13.28 6.36
CA GLU A 51 -3.80 -14.70 6.69
C GLU A 51 -2.38 -15.27 6.86
N ARG A 52 -1.43 -14.84 6.02
CA ARG A 52 -0.07 -15.42 5.98
C ARG A 52 0.91 -14.76 6.94
N ALA A 53 0.88 -13.42 7.03
CA ALA A 53 1.82 -12.64 7.83
C ALA A 53 1.17 -12.09 9.12
N GLY A 54 -0.16 -12.14 9.21
CA GLY A 54 -0.93 -11.65 10.35
C GLY A 54 -1.54 -10.27 10.09
N PRO A 55 -2.70 -9.96 10.70
CA PRO A 55 -3.46 -8.73 10.47
C PRO A 55 -2.74 -7.44 10.93
N GLN A 56 -1.80 -7.55 11.86
CA GLN A 56 -1.01 -6.42 12.38
C GLN A 56 0.22 -6.09 11.52
N THR A 57 0.41 -6.81 10.41
CA THR A 57 1.52 -6.55 9.49
C THR A 57 1.46 -5.13 8.95
N ASN A 58 2.60 -4.42 8.98
CA ASN A 58 2.77 -3.12 8.35
C ASN A 58 3.44 -3.29 6.98
N LEU A 59 2.85 -2.72 5.93
CA LEU A 59 3.38 -2.73 4.55
C LEU A 59 4.28 -1.53 4.24
N TRP A 60 4.22 -0.46 5.04
CA TRP A 60 5.07 0.71 4.86
C TRP A 60 6.54 0.39 5.05
N GLY A 61 7.37 0.77 4.08
CA GLY A 61 8.80 0.47 4.04
C GLY A 61 9.13 -0.98 3.65
N ARG A 62 8.14 -1.86 3.51
CA ARG A 62 8.37 -3.21 3.00
C ARG A 62 8.55 -3.18 1.48
N ARG A 63 9.40 -4.08 1.00
CA ARG A 63 9.60 -4.31 -0.43
C ARG A 63 9.43 -5.79 -0.73
N GLY A 64 8.83 -6.09 -1.87
CA GLY A 64 8.76 -7.45 -2.43
C GLY A 64 9.83 -7.66 -3.48
N GLN A 65 10.09 -8.93 -3.84
CA GLN A 65 10.80 -9.23 -5.09
C GLN A 65 9.81 -9.17 -6.26
N CYS A 66 10.27 -8.64 -7.39
CA CYS A 66 9.49 -8.71 -8.63
C CYS A 66 9.15 -10.16 -8.98
N LYS A 67 7.93 -10.39 -9.49
CA LYS A 67 7.45 -11.71 -9.90
C LYS A 67 7.63 -11.99 -11.39
N VAL A 68 8.10 -11.00 -12.16
CA VAL A 68 8.42 -11.18 -13.58
C VAL A 68 9.70 -12.00 -13.70
N VAL A 69 9.64 -13.08 -14.47
CA VAL A 69 10.78 -13.97 -14.72
C VAL A 69 11.92 -13.17 -15.35
N GLY A 70 13.12 -13.26 -14.77
CA GLY A 70 14.31 -12.53 -15.23
C GLY A 70 14.46 -11.11 -14.69
N CYS A 71 13.48 -10.57 -13.96
CA CYS A 71 13.61 -9.26 -13.33
C CYS A 71 14.26 -9.37 -11.94
N ILE A 72 15.36 -8.65 -11.72
CA ILE A 72 16.05 -8.54 -10.42
C ILE A 72 15.49 -7.42 -9.52
N GLY A 73 14.46 -6.71 -10.00
CA GLY A 73 13.90 -5.54 -9.34
C GLY A 73 13.14 -5.86 -8.06
N LYS A 74 12.94 -4.82 -7.25
CA LYS A 74 12.07 -4.86 -6.06
C LYS A 74 10.76 -4.15 -6.37
N THR A 75 9.71 -4.54 -5.65
CA THR A 75 8.40 -3.89 -5.73
C THR A 75 8.14 -3.01 -4.52
N VAL A 76 7.64 -1.82 -4.78
CA VAL A 76 7.12 -0.89 -3.77
C VAL A 76 5.61 -1.04 -3.71
N PHE A 77 5.06 -1.08 -2.50
CA PHE A 77 3.62 -1.10 -2.30
C PHE A 77 3.06 0.32 -2.42
N TYR A 78 1.89 0.43 -3.03
CA TYR A 78 1.13 1.66 -3.17
C TYR A 78 -0.27 1.41 -2.66
N ILE A 79 -0.85 2.42 -2.03
CA ILE A 79 -2.24 2.40 -1.58
C ILE A 79 -3.04 3.47 -2.30
N LYS A 80 -4.30 3.16 -2.63
CA LYS A 80 -5.25 4.13 -3.18
C LYS A 80 -6.43 4.30 -2.22
N PRO A 81 -6.37 5.26 -1.28
CA PRO A 81 -7.46 5.53 -0.38
C PRO A 81 -8.72 5.96 -1.15
N HIS A 82 -9.89 5.50 -0.70
CA HIS A 82 -11.16 5.90 -1.32
C HIS A 82 -11.38 7.40 -1.16
N GLY A 83 -11.68 8.07 -2.27
CA GLY A 83 -11.90 9.52 -2.30
C GLY A 83 -10.62 10.34 -2.44
N SER A 84 -9.43 9.73 -2.44
CA SER A 84 -8.23 10.39 -2.96
C SER A 84 -8.13 10.16 -4.47
N VAL A 85 -7.69 11.18 -5.19
CA VAL A 85 -7.36 11.10 -6.62
C VAL A 85 -6.01 10.38 -6.83
N MET A 86 -5.15 10.38 -5.81
CA MET A 86 -3.76 9.92 -5.90
C MET A 86 -3.55 8.54 -5.27
N THR A 87 -2.51 7.87 -5.75
CA THR A 87 -1.92 6.68 -5.12
C THR A 87 -0.71 7.10 -4.30
N TYR A 88 -0.57 6.55 -3.10
CA TYR A 88 0.53 6.89 -2.18
C TYR A 88 1.50 5.72 -2.06
N ALA A 89 2.79 6.01 -2.23
CA ALA A 89 3.84 5.02 -2.09
C ALA A 89 4.05 4.70 -0.60
N MET A 90 3.99 3.42 -0.24
CA MET A 90 4.14 2.95 1.12
C MET A 90 5.62 2.81 1.50
N THR A 91 6.38 3.91 1.48
CA THR A 91 7.83 3.93 1.74
C THR A 91 8.17 3.98 3.23
N ALA A 92 9.42 3.72 3.59
CA ALA A 92 9.88 3.90 4.98
C ALA A 92 9.90 5.40 5.33
N LYS A 93 9.66 5.74 6.60
CA LYS A 93 9.89 7.11 7.07
C LYS A 93 11.39 7.39 7.00
N ARG A 94 11.77 8.54 6.43
CA ARG A 94 13.17 9.02 6.45
C ARG A 94 13.56 9.46 7.86
#